data_AF-A0A917B9A1-F1
#
_entry.id   AF-A0A917B9A1-F1
#
_cell.length_a   1.000
_cell.length_b   1.000
_cell.length_c   1.000
_cell.angle_alpha   90.00
_cell.angle_beta   90.00
_cell.angle_gamma   90.00
#
_symmetry.space_group_name_H-M   'P 1'
#
loop_
_entity.id
_entity.type
_entity.pdbx_description
1 polymer ?
#
loop_
_entity_poly.entity_id
_entity_poly.type
_entity_poly.pdbx_seq_one_letter_code
_entity_poly.pdbx_strand_id
1 'polypeptide(L)'
;MIIFLGITLLYYENYQKVTEPPSEEWSRELELGLTPSTNDPVVKETESGIDAAYLTNHGVHKISYNENLTREKESSFSIPYNKWTKFYIDREHLIYSDYYAMYNGKTNDKIADINQFIPLEDSIIFQENLDVNLYDPATSESAHLLTLENEQMKLHTFETQENTYLLTEYNGNGNTELTFYDISSNEIDKIGSSEFTAKNSEVVNDLQFTIQDGNYALLLTTYQKRNMSGSPTNYYYYSNQPLNENPEFNELDFNDPHGSKNLSEISDIRLNFSNNTMKMLFKGYGETDTQYKSGRQFNIYEAELIETSPVNVTRLSNTPESSAYPQWVNDNAIAWLDIKGDENQLLFASTDETIIGKASEVSGHYFMDALGKTLGMLSYSFLTLIVALVWFIWPMVFMLFIMFGRSSALDQDRGWVFFSGASIYLLAAFFFKDRVFTPDLMARAPEYLSFLASPFIYILLFALLAYIILAVNKKSIDWSVSVKLSYFIGVHLLFITVFFGPYLL
;
A
#
# COMPACT_ATOMS: atom_id res chain seq x y z
N MET A 1 -29.23 -7.23 20.82
CA MET A 1 -29.21 -8.15 19.66
C MET A 1 -29.07 -7.38 18.35
N ILE A 2 -30.00 -6.49 17.96
CA ILE A 2 -29.92 -5.74 16.69
C ILE A 2 -28.65 -4.88 16.57
N ILE A 3 -28.23 -4.24 17.67
CA ILE A 3 -26.97 -3.47 17.73
C ILE A 3 -25.77 -4.35 17.43
N PHE A 4 -25.70 -5.52 18.09
CA PHE A 4 -24.64 -6.50 17.84
C PHE A 4 -24.66 -6.98 16.40
N LEU A 5 -25.85 -7.21 15.82
CA LEU A 5 -25.98 -7.58 14.42
C LEU A 5 -25.43 -6.49 13.48
N GLY A 6 -25.71 -5.21 13.75
CA GLY A 6 -25.12 -4.10 12.98
C GLY A 6 -23.60 -4.03 13.09
N ILE A 7 -23.05 -4.22 14.29
CA ILE A 7 -21.59 -4.26 14.52
C ILE A 7 -20.96 -5.47 13.81
N THR A 8 -21.58 -6.65 13.89
CA THR A 8 -21.10 -7.86 13.22
C THR A 8 -21.15 -7.71 11.70
N LEU A 9 -22.18 -7.08 11.15
CA LEU A 9 -22.29 -6.80 9.72
C LEU A 9 -21.18 -5.85 9.26
N LEU A 10 -20.95 -4.77 10.00
CA LEU A 10 -19.86 -3.82 9.74
C LEU A 10 -18.48 -4.49 9.83
N TYR A 11 -18.29 -5.34 10.84
CA TYR A 11 -17.06 -6.11 10.99
C TYR A 11 -16.86 -7.06 9.79
N TYR A 12 -17.90 -7.75 9.36
CA TYR A 12 -17.84 -8.65 8.21
C TYR A 12 -17.49 -7.90 6.92
N GLU A 13 -18.11 -6.73 6.68
CA GLU A 13 -17.79 -5.88 5.54
C GLU A 13 -16.34 -5.38 5.58
N ASN A 14 -15.87 -4.93 6.74
CA ASN A 14 -14.48 -4.51 6.91
C ASN A 14 -13.50 -5.67 6.76
N TYR A 15 -13.87 -6.86 7.22
CA TYR A 15 -13.09 -8.07 7.02
C TYR A 15 -12.93 -8.35 5.53
N GLN A 16 -14.03 -8.35 4.77
CA GLN A 16 -13.98 -8.55 3.32
C GLN A 16 -13.04 -7.55 2.62
N LYS A 17 -13.14 -6.26 2.97
CA LYS A 17 -12.29 -5.19 2.42
C LYS A 17 -10.80 -5.36 2.76
N VAL A 18 -10.49 -5.72 4.01
CA VAL A 18 -9.12 -5.96 4.47
C VAL A 18 -8.53 -7.23 3.84
N THR A 19 -9.38 -8.20 3.52
CA THR A 19 -8.97 -9.47 2.91
C THR A 19 -9.12 -9.51 1.39
N GLU A 20 -9.40 -8.38 0.76
CA GLU A 20 -9.57 -8.33 -0.69
C GLU A 20 -8.22 -8.56 -1.38
N PRO A 21 -8.11 -9.53 -2.32
CA PRO A 21 -6.88 -9.72 -3.07
C PRO A 21 -6.53 -8.47 -3.90
N PRO A 22 -5.25 -8.25 -4.21
CA PRO A 22 -4.83 -7.05 -4.92
C PRO A 22 -5.37 -6.98 -6.36
N SER A 23 -5.52 -8.14 -7.01
CA SER A 23 -6.18 -8.35 -8.31
C SER A 23 -6.68 -9.80 -8.43
N GLU A 24 -7.44 -10.14 -9.50
CA GLU A 24 -8.07 -11.46 -9.65
C GLU A 24 -7.06 -12.62 -9.76
N GLU A 25 -5.89 -12.37 -10.33
CA GLU A 25 -4.87 -13.41 -10.62
C GLU A 25 -3.77 -13.49 -9.57
N TRP A 26 -3.72 -12.56 -8.62
CA TRP A 26 -2.63 -12.48 -7.64
C TRP A 26 -3.07 -12.91 -6.25
N SER A 27 -2.20 -13.66 -5.57
CA SER A 27 -2.41 -14.02 -4.17
C SER A 27 -2.42 -12.79 -3.27
N ARG A 28 -3.02 -12.93 -2.09
CA ARG A 28 -2.74 -12.02 -0.97
C ARG A 28 -1.30 -12.18 -0.52
N GLU A 29 -0.84 -11.25 0.30
CA GLU A 29 0.48 -11.26 0.89
C GLU A 29 0.71 -12.46 1.82
N LEU A 30 1.92 -13.01 1.75
CA LEU A 30 2.43 -14.00 2.68
C LEU A 30 3.69 -13.48 3.34
N GLU A 31 3.74 -13.53 4.68
CA GLU A 31 4.89 -13.07 5.44
C GLU A 31 6.03 -14.11 5.41
N LEU A 32 7.18 -13.68 4.88
CA LEU A 32 8.41 -14.46 4.87
C LEU A 32 9.31 -14.17 6.09
N GLY A 33 9.18 -12.99 6.69
CA GLY A 33 9.97 -12.60 7.86
C GLY A 33 9.81 -11.14 8.28
N LEU A 34 10.55 -10.77 9.34
CA LEU A 34 10.58 -9.41 9.89
C LEU A 34 11.99 -8.86 9.83
N THR A 35 12.13 -7.60 9.41
CA THR A 35 13.43 -6.94 9.24
C THR A 35 13.36 -5.49 9.74
N PRO A 36 14.33 -5.02 10.55
CA PRO A 36 14.43 -3.60 10.89
C PRO A 36 15.00 -2.76 9.73
N SER A 37 15.44 -3.39 8.64
CA SER A 37 16.03 -2.71 7.49
C SER A 37 14.99 -2.26 6.47
N THR A 38 15.32 -1.20 5.75
CA THR A 38 14.61 -0.69 4.55
C THR A 38 15.43 -0.93 3.28
N ASN A 39 16.34 -1.89 3.30
CA ASN A 39 17.02 -2.33 2.08
C ASN A 39 16.07 -3.14 1.21
N ASP A 40 16.42 -3.26 -0.07
CA ASP A 40 15.73 -4.16 -0.98
C ASP A 40 15.68 -5.58 -0.39
N PRO A 41 14.54 -6.26 -0.51
CA PRO A 41 14.44 -7.66 -0.13
C PRO A 41 15.44 -8.50 -0.93
N VAL A 42 15.85 -9.65 -0.38
CA VAL A 42 16.67 -10.63 -1.10
C VAL A 42 15.89 -11.92 -1.14
N VAL A 43 14.99 -12.02 -2.10
CA VAL A 43 14.21 -13.24 -2.36
C VAL A 43 14.55 -13.76 -3.75
N LYS A 44 14.96 -15.04 -3.83
CA LYS A 44 15.37 -15.69 -5.08
C LYS A 44 14.63 -17.00 -5.28
N GLU A 45 14.27 -17.29 -6.52
CA GLU A 45 13.77 -18.62 -6.91
C GLU A 45 14.90 -19.66 -6.87
N THR A 46 14.53 -20.90 -6.56
CA THR A 46 15.41 -22.07 -6.54
C THR A 46 14.69 -23.24 -7.18
N GLU A 47 15.42 -24.30 -7.56
CA GLU A 47 14.83 -25.51 -8.16
C GLU A 47 13.73 -26.17 -7.31
N SER A 48 13.69 -25.91 -6.00
CA SER A 48 12.76 -26.54 -5.05
C SER A 48 11.77 -25.56 -4.41
N GLY A 49 11.78 -24.28 -4.78
CA GLY A 49 10.97 -23.24 -4.13
C GLY A 49 11.69 -21.90 -4.10
N ILE A 50 11.72 -21.20 -2.94
CA ILE A 50 12.37 -19.89 -2.82
C ILE A 50 13.30 -19.80 -1.62
N ASP A 51 14.36 -19.00 -1.75
CA ASP A 51 15.24 -18.58 -0.66
C ASP A 51 14.95 -17.11 -0.32
N ALA A 52 14.66 -16.81 0.94
CA ALA A 52 14.48 -15.45 1.44
C ALA A 52 15.57 -15.11 2.45
N ALA A 53 16.27 -14.00 2.24
CA ALA A 53 17.28 -13.48 3.15
C ALA A 53 17.00 -12.02 3.53
N TYR A 54 17.14 -11.68 4.80
CA TYR A 54 16.89 -10.34 5.31
C TYR A 54 17.74 -10.04 6.55
N LEU A 55 17.91 -8.76 6.85
CA LEU A 55 18.64 -8.32 8.05
C LEU A 55 17.77 -8.43 9.30
N THR A 56 18.43 -8.64 10.43
CA THR A 56 17.88 -8.62 11.78
C THR A 56 18.82 -7.81 12.67
N ASN A 57 18.41 -7.51 13.89
CA ASN A 57 19.28 -6.89 14.90
C ASN A 57 20.51 -7.73 15.27
N HIS A 58 20.57 -9.00 14.82
CA HIS A 58 21.65 -9.94 15.10
C HIS A 58 22.44 -10.38 13.85
N GLY A 59 22.15 -9.81 12.68
CA GLY A 59 22.82 -10.12 11.42
C GLY A 59 21.85 -10.59 10.34
N VAL A 60 22.30 -11.43 9.41
CA VAL A 60 21.47 -11.91 8.28
C VAL A 60 20.74 -13.19 8.66
N HIS A 61 19.45 -13.22 8.38
CA HIS A 61 18.62 -14.40 8.51
C HIS A 61 18.22 -14.90 7.12
N LYS A 62 18.46 -16.17 6.82
CA LYS A 62 18.11 -16.82 5.56
C LYS A 62 17.23 -18.04 5.80
N ILE A 63 16.09 -18.09 5.12
CA ILE A 63 15.10 -19.16 5.19
C ILE A 63 14.85 -19.70 3.78
N SER A 64 14.95 -21.02 3.62
CA SER A 64 14.56 -21.73 2.41
C SER A 64 13.16 -22.28 2.56
N TYR A 65 12.33 -22.05 1.55
CA TYR A 65 10.95 -22.50 1.44
C TYR A 65 10.81 -23.42 0.24
N ASN A 66 9.96 -24.45 0.36
CA ASN A 66 9.57 -25.24 -0.80
C ASN A 66 8.51 -24.54 -1.66
N GLU A 67 8.14 -25.16 -2.77
CA GLU A 67 7.06 -24.72 -3.69
C GLU A 67 5.75 -24.37 -2.97
N ASN A 68 5.41 -25.03 -1.86
CA ASN A 68 4.21 -24.73 -1.07
C ASN A 68 4.44 -23.64 -0.01
N LEU A 69 5.54 -22.88 -0.10
CA LEU A 69 6.02 -21.94 0.93
C LEU A 69 6.11 -22.53 2.34
N THR A 70 6.47 -23.81 2.45
CA THR A 70 6.73 -24.43 3.76
C THR A 70 8.22 -24.33 4.06
N ARG A 71 8.56 -23.87 5.27
CA ARG A 71 9.95 -23.70 5.71
C ARG A 71 10.66 -25.05 5.77
N GLU A 72 11.80 -25.16 5.09
CA GLU A 72 12.62 -26.38 5.06
C GLU A 72 13.94 -26.21 5.81
N LYS A 73 14.60 -25.07 5.62
CA LYS A 73 15.92 -24.79 6.19
C LYS A 73 16.00 -23.35 6.66
N GLU A 74 16.70 -23.15 7.77
CA GLU A 74 16.93 -21.84 8.37
C GLU A 74 18.42 -21.72 8.73
N SER A 75 18.98 -20.54 8.46
CA SER A 75 20.37 -20.23 8.78
C SER A 75 20.50 -18.76 9.16
N SER A 76 21.28 -18.50 10.20
CA SER A 76 21.54 -17.13 10.68
C SER A 76 23.05 -16.88 10.68
N PHE A 77 23.43 -15.69 10.25
CA PHE A 77 24.81 -15.26 10.16
C PHE A 77 25.00 -14.00 11.01
N SER A 78 25.88 -14.08 12.00
CA SER A 78 26.14 -12.97 12.91
C SER A 78 27.03 -11.93 12.24
N ILE A 79 26.43 -10.83 11.77
CA ILE A 79 27.14 -9.66 11.26
C ILE A 79 26.68 -8.39 11.99
N PRO A 80 27.51 -7.34 12.08
CA PRO A 80 27.08 -6.05 12.62
C PRO A 80 25.94 -5.46 11.80
N TYR A 81 24.85 -5.08 12.46
CA TYR A 81 23.72 -4.40 11.84
C TYR A 81 23.70 -2.91 12.18
N ASN A 82 23.53 -2.08 11.15
CA ASN A 82 23.06 -0.72 11.24
C ASN A 82 22.17 -0.40 10.01
N LYS A 83 21.55 0.78 9.99
CA LYS A 83 20.63 1.20 8.91
C LYS A 83 21.24 1.31 7.50
N TRP A 84 22.57 1.28 7.39
CA TRP A 84 23.32 1.33 6.14
C TRP A 84 23.94 -0.02 5.76
N THR A 85 23.80 -1.03 6.62
CA THR A 85 24.35 -2.35 6.34
C THR A 85 23.67 -2.92 5.10
N LYS A 86 24.44 -3.25 4.06
CA LYS A 86 23.98 -4.02 2.89
C LYS A 86 24.67 -5.38 2.89
N PHE A 87 24.10 -6.36 2.20
CA PHE A 87 24.71 -7.68 2.10
C PHE A 87 24.45 -8.34 0.75
N TYR A 88 25.34 -9.25 0.40
CA TYR A 88 25.21 -10.23 -0.66
C TYR A 88 25.26 -11.61 0.01
N ILE A 89 24.39 -12.53 -0.40
CA ILE A 89 24.40 -13.89 0.12
C ILE A 89 24.06 -14.90 -0.99
N ASP A 90 24.85 -15.96 -1.07
CA ASP A 90 24.58 -17.13 -1.89
C ASP A 90 24.50 -18.41 -1.03
N ARG A 91 24.81 -19.59 -1.60
CA ARG A 91 24.79 -20.86 -0.86
C ARG A 91 25.96 -21.00 0.14
N GLU A 92 27.11 -20.40 -0.13
CA GLU A 92 28.36 -20.61 0.59
C GLU A 92 29.01 -19.32 1.13
N HIS A 93 28.71 -18.17 0.52
CA HIS A 93 29.33 -16.89 0.78
C HIS A 93 28.32 -15.88 1.31
N LEU A 94 28.76 -15.13 2.32
CA LEU A 94 28.09 -13.94 2.82
C LEU A 94 29.11 -12.81 2.78
N ILE A 95 28.78 -11.73 2.10
CA ILE A 95 29.57 -10.50 2.06
C ILE A 95 28.67 -9.39 2.56
N TYR A 96 29.17 -8.51 3.42
CA TYR A 96 28.40 -7.38 3.89
C TYR A 96 29.20 -6.09 3.83
N SER A 97 28.49 -4.96 3.76
CA SER A 97 29.07 -3.63 3.81
C SER A 97 28.52 -2.84 5.00
N ASP A 98 29.37 -1.99 5.58
CA ASP A 98 29.02 -1.05 6.66
C ASP A 98 28.94 0.42 6.18
N TYR A 99 28.72 0.64 4.87
CA TYR A 99 28.79 1.92 4.13
C TYR A 99 30.20 2.38 3.74
N TYR A 100 31.23 2.06 4.52
CA TYR A 100 32.60 2.52 4.26
C TYR A 100 33.51 1.43 3.72
N ALA A 101 33.21 0.17 4.05
CA ALA A 101 33.98 -0.97 3.61
C ALA A 101 33.06 -2.17 3.36
N MET A 102 33.60 -3.18 2.69
CA MET A 102 33.01 -4.51 2.57
C MET A 102 33.86 -5.56 3.25
N TYR A 103 33.20 -6.58 3.80
CA TYR A 103 33.81 -7.60 4.65
C TYR A 103 33.28 -8.99 4.31
N ASN A 104 34.11 -10.00 4.57
CA ASN A 104 33.67 -11.39 4.57
C ASN A 104 32.80 -11.65 5.81
N GLY A 105 31.56 -12.09 5.61
CA GLY A 105 30.59 -12.30 6.69
C GLY A 105 30.89 -13.50 7.61
N LYS A 106 31.83 -14.37 7.24
CA LYS A 106 32.23 -15.52 8.07
C LYS A 106 33.49 -15.25 8.88
N THR A 107 34.50 -14.62 8.27
CA THR A 107 35.78 -14.32 8.95
C THR A 107 35.83 -12.92 9.55
N ASN A 108 34.95 -12.02 9.11
CA ASN A 108 34.95 -10.60 9.45
C ASN A 108 36.22 -9.86 8.96
N ASP A 109 36.92 -10.43 7.99
CA ASP A 109 38.06 -9.78 7.34
C ASP A 109 37.58 -8.71 6.38
N LYS A 110 38.25 -7.55 6.39
CA LYS A 110 38.00 -6.46 5.46
C LYS A 110 38.49 -6.85 4.06
N ILE A 111 37.64 -6.67 3.05
CA ILE A 111 37.94 -6.94 1.65
C ILE A 111 38.41 -5.65 0.96
N ALA A 112 37.62 -4.57 1.03
CA ALA A 112 37.95 -3.28 0.39
C ALA A 112 37.29 -2.10 1.13
N ASP A 113 37.87 -0.91 0.97
CA ASP A 113 37.19 0.37 1.23
C ASP A 113 36.26 0.69 0.06
N ILE A 114 35.06 1.19 0.33
CA ILE A 114 34.05 1.41 -0.70
C ILE A 114 33.26 2.71 -0.48
N ASN A 115 32.77 3.27 -1.58
CA ASN A 115 31.78 4.35 -1.62
C ASN A 115 30.39 3.82 -2.00
N GLN A 116 30.34 2.72 -2.75
CA GLN A 116 29.10 2.10 -3.22
C GLN A 116 29.24 0.57 -3.19
N PHE A 117 28.15 -0.09 -2.80
CA PHE A 117 28.00 -1.55 -2.77
C PHE A 117 26.72 -1.92 -3.53
N ILE A 118 26.88 -2.66 -4.62
CA ILE A 118 25.80 -3.12 -5.50
C ILE A 118 25.87 -4.65 -5.54
N PRO A 119 25.07 -5.36 -4.74
CA PRO A 119 24.98 -6.81 -4.83
C PRO A 119 24.32 -7.20 -6.15
N LEU A 120 24.95 -8.11 -6.87
CA LEU A 120 24.43 -8.73 -8.09
C LEU A 120 23.95 -10.16 -7.79
N GLU A 121 23.50 -10.91 -8.80
CA GLU A 121 23.04 -12.29 -8.62
C GLU A 121 24.15 -13.20 -8.09
N ASP A 122 25.31 -13.17 -8.75
CA ASP A 122 26.47 -14.05 -8.48
C ASP A 122 27.76 -13.28 -8.11
N SER A 123 27.71 -11.96 -8.10
CA SER A 123 28.89 -11.11 -7.89
C SER A 123 28.54 -9.82 -7.16
N ILE A 124 29.52 -8.93 -6.98
CA ILE A 124 29.31 -7.64 -6.33
C ILE A 124 30.05 -6.57 -7.12
N ILE A 125 29.32 -5.58 -7.61
CA ILE A 125 29.95 -4.34 -8.09
C ILE A 125 30.16 -3.42 -6.90
N PHE A 126 31.39 -2.93 -6.74
CA PHE A 126 31.72 -1.93 -5.74
C PHE A 126 32.55 -0.81 -6.33
N GLN A 127 32.39 0.38 -5.76
CA GLN A 127 33.15 1.57 -6.14
C GLN A 127 34.14 1.90 -5.02
N GLU A 128 35.42 2.05 -5.36
CA GLU A 128 36.48 2.56 -4.49
C GLU A 128 37.03 3.86 -5.09
N ASN A 129 36.69 5.00 -4.49
CA ASN A 129 36.91 6.34 -5.05
C ASN A 129 36.28 6.50 -6.43
N LEU A 130 37.08 6.56 -7.50
CA LEU A 130 36.59 6.64 -8.88
C LEU A 130 36.64 5.29 -9.59
N ASP A 131 37.26 4.27 -8.99
CA ASP A 131 37.43 2.97 -9.61
C ASP A 131 36.21 2.08 -9.32
N VAL A 132 35.66 1.50 -10.38
CA VAL A 132 34.56 0.54 -10.33
C VAL A 132 35.15 -0.84 -10.54
N ASN A 133 34.88 -1.73 -9.60
CA ASN A 133 35.44 -3.08 -9.58
C ASN A 133 34.33 -4.12 -9.43
N LEU A 134 34.56 -5.30 -9.98
CA LEU A 134 33.73 -6.49 -9.83
C LEU A 134 34.42 -7.45 -8.87
N TYR A 135 33.74 -7.83 -7.80
CA TYR A 135 34.21 -8.83 -6.85
C TYR A 135 33.46 -10.14 -7.07
N ASP A 136 34.20 -11.23 -7.22
CA ASP A 136 33.68 -12.60 -7.27
C ASP A 136 33.80 -13.24 -5.88
N PRO A 137 32.68 -13.51 -5.18
CA PRO A 137 32.68 -14.14 -3.86
C PRO A 137 33.27 -15.55 -3.84
N ALA A 138 33.17 -16.31 -4.94
CA ALA A 138 33.62 -17.70 -5.02
C ALA A 138 35.14 -17.82 -5.13
N THR A 139 35.78 -16.93 -5.90
CA THR A 139 37.24 -16.89 -6.04
C THR A 139 37.91 -15.94 -5.05
N SER A 140 37.14 -15.02 -4.46
CA SER A 140 37.64 -13.90 -3.65
C SER A 140 38.60 -12.98 -4.43
N GLU A 141 38.45 -12.91 -5.75
CA GLU A 141 39.22 -12.03 -6.63
C GLU A 141 38.39 -10.80 -7.02
N SER A 142 39.09 -9.68 -7.23
CA SER A 142 38.51 -8.44 -7.75
C SER A 142 39.08 -8.14 -9.13
N ALA A 143 38.22 -7.85 -10.09
CA ALA A 143 38.58 -7.35 -11.41
C ALA A 143 38.25 -5.86 -11.51
N HIS A 144 39.19 -5.07 -12.04
CA HIS A 144 38.93 -3.66 -12.35
C HIS A 144 38.08 -3.56 -13.61
N LEU A 145 36.95 -2.86 -13.54
CA LEU A 145 36.08 -2.62 -14.69
C LEU A 145 36.46 -1.30 -15.37
N LEU A 146 36.25 -0.18 -14.68
CA LEU A 146 36.52 1.15 -15.25
C LEU A 146 36.89 2.16 -14.17
N THR A 147 37.45 3.30 -14.59
CA THR A 147 37.64 4.49 -13.76
C THR A 147 36.68 5.58 -14.22
N LEU A 148 35.85 6.08 -13.31
CA LEU A 148 34.95 7.22 -13.54
C LEU A 148 35.75 8.50 -13.73
N GLU A 149 35.30 9.37 -14.64
CA GLU A 149 36.00 10.62 -14.91
C GLU A 149 35.91 11.61 -13.74
N ASN A 150 34.83 11.56 -12.97
CA ASN A 150 34.60 12.42 -11.81
C ASN A 150 33.53 11.85 -10.86
N GLU A 151 33.46 12.41 -9.65
CA GLU A 151 32.55 11.99 -8.58
C GLU A 151 31.06 12.29 -8.85
N GLN A 152 30.73 13.06 -9.89
CA GLN A 152 29.34 13.40 -10.24
C GLN A 152 28.70 12.35 -11.17
N MET A 153 29.49 11.43 -11.71
CA MET A 153 28.98 10.31 -12.48
C MET A 153 28.24 9.34 -11.56
N LYS A 154 27.00 9.02 -11.92
CA LYS A 154 26.21 7.99 -11.23
C LYS A 154 26.34 6.66 -11.96
N LEU A 155 26.28 5.58 -11.18
CA LEU A 155 26.28 4.21 -11.68
C LEU A 155 24.90 3.61 -11.52
N HIS A 156 24.42 2.99 -12.60
CA HIS A 156 23.23 2.17 -12.62
C HIS A 156 23.59 0.79 -13.17
N THR A 157 22.97 -0.25 -12.63
CA THR A 157 23.21 -1.64 -13.05
C THR A 157 21.89 -2.30 -13.43
N PHE A 158 21.94 -3.19 -14.41
CA PHE A 158 20.82 -4.02 -14.81
C PHE A 158 21.31 -5.44 -15.12
N GLU A 159 20.69 -6.45 -14.53
CA GLU A 159 21.06 -7.85 -14.72
C GLU A 159 20.01 -8.58 -15.55
N THR A 160 20.49 -9.40 -16.47
CA THR A 160 19.71 -10.41 -17.19
C THR A 160 20.24 -11.79 -16.82
N GLN A 161 19.53 -12.85 -17.23
CA GLN A 161 20.02 -14.23 -17.04
C GLN A 161 21.38 -14.49 -17.72
N GLU A 162 21.75 -13.71 -18.74
CA GLU A 162 22.95 -13.95 -19.55
C GLU A 162 24.08 -12.95 -19.25
N ASN A 163 23.76 -11.67 -19.12
CA ASN A 163 24.74 -10.58 -18.99
C ASN A 163 24.35 -9.57 -17.90
N THR A 164 25.37 -8.91 -17.35
CA THR A 164 25.21 -7.72 -16.50
C THR A 164 25.54 -6.47 -17.32
N TYR A 165 24.66 -5.48 -17.28
CA TYR A 165 24.86 -4.19 -17.93
C TYR A 165 25.13 -3.09 -16.92
N LEU A 166 25.98 -2.14 -17.30
CA LEU A 166 26.30 -0.95 -16.52
C LEU A 166 25.99 0.30 -17.34
N LEU A 167 25.39 1.30 -16.69
CA LEU A 167 25.16 2.62 -17.24
C LEU A 167 25.85 3.66 -16.36
N THR A 168 26.67 4.50 -16.97
CA THR A 168 27.19 5.73 -16.34
C THR A 168 26.35 6.92 -16.80
N GLU A 169 25.82 7.69 -15.84
CA GLU A 169 25.04 8.92 -16.07
C GLU A 169 25.85 10.13 -15.60
N TYR A 170 26.10 11.08 -16.50
CA TYR A 170 26.71 12.37 -16.16
C TYR A 170 25.78 13.53 -16.52
N ASN A 171 25.47 14.38 -15.53
CA ASN A 171 24.63 15.56 -15.71
C ASN A 171 25.49 16.82 -15.79
N GLY A 172 25.81 17.28 -17.01
CA GLY A 172 26.70 18.42 -17.26
C GLY A 172 26.08 19.46 -18.20
N ASN A 173 26.18 20.76 -17.85
CA ASN A 173 25.79 21.87 -18.73
C ASN A 173 24.36 21.82 -19.31
N GLY A 174 23.42 21.18 -18.61
CA GLY A 174 22.03 21.03 -19.05
C GLY A 174 21.76 19.83 -19.96
N ASN A 175 22.78 19.02 -20.25
CA ASN A 175 22.67 17.77 -20.99
C ASN A 175 22.99 16.58 -20.07
N THR A 176 22.33 15.46 -20.29
CA THR A 176 22.59 14.19 -19.60
C THR A 176 23.27 13.27 -20.59
N GLU A 177 24.51 12.87 -20.28
CA GLU A 177 25.30 11.95 -21.08
C GLU A 177 25.20 10.55 -20.48
N LEU A 178 24.91 9.57 -21.33
CA LEU A 178 24.73 8.17 -20.98
C LEU A 178 25.78 7.34 -21.72
N THR A 179 26.49 6.47 -21.01
CA THR A 179 27.35 5.46 -21.63
C THR A 179 26.98 4.07 -21.12
N PHE A 180 26.72 3.16 -22.05
CA PHE A 180 26.29 1.80 -21.79
C PHE A 180 27.45 0.83 -21.96
N TYR A 181 27.57 -0.09 -21.01
CA TYR A 181 28.58 -1.12 -21.00
C TYR A 181 27.97 -2.50 -20.80
N ASP A 182 28.58 -3.50 -21.43
CA ASP A 182 28.32 -4.91 -21.22
C ASP A 182 29.46 -5.49 -20.37
N ILE A 183 29.11 -6.23 -19.32
CA ILE A 183 30.06 -6.91 -18.45
C ILE A 183 29.98 -8.40 -18.76
N SER A 184 31.01 -8.90 -19.43
CA SER A 184 31.12 -10.32 -19.79
C SER A 184 32.48 -10.87 -19.35
N SER A 185 32.48 -12.01 -18.66
CA SER A 185 33.71 -12.71 -18.22
C SER A 185 34.73 -11.84 -17.46
N ASN A 186 34.27 -10.97 -16.56
CA ASN A 186 35.08 -10.00 -15.79
C ASN A 186 35.74 -8.88 -16.62
N GLU A 187 35.41 -8.76 -17.90
CA GLU A 187 35.80 -7.64 -18.76
C GLU A 187 34.58 -6.74 -19.00
N ILE A 188 34.84 -5.47 -19.34
CA ILE A 188 33.80 -4.49 -19.63
C ILE A 188 34.00 -3.89 -21.01
N ASP A 189 32.96 -3.96 -21.83
CA ASP A 189 32.95 -3.44 -23.18
C ASP A 189 31.96 -2.30 -23.31
N LYS A 190 32.38 -1.16 -23.88
CA LYS A 190 31.47 -0.07 -24.22
C LYS A 190 30.64 -0.48 -25.44
N ILE A 191 29.33 -0.61 -25.25
CA ILE A 191 28.39 -1.03 -26.31
C ILE A 191 27.62 0.14 -26.93
N GLY A 192 27.55 1.29 -26.25
CA GLY A 192 26.97 2.49 -26.84
C GLY A 192 27.03 3.72 -25.96
N SER A 193 26.57 4.85 -26.52
CA SER A 193 26.37 6.09 -25.76
C SER A 193 25.21 6.90 -26.35
N SER A 194 24.49 7.62 -25.50
CA SER A 194 23.42 8.52 -25.92
C SER A 194 23.40 9.78 -25.06
N GLU A 195 22.68 10.80 -25.51
CA GLU A 195 22.52 12.04 -24.77
C GLU A 195 21.08 12.56 -24.85
N PHE A 196 20.65 13.24 -23.78
CA PHE A 196 19.37 13.93 -23.78
C PHE A 196 19.36 15.17 -22.90
N THR A 197 18.50 16.12 -23.28
CA THR A 197 18.23 17.32 -22.49
C THR A 197 16.86 17.21 -21.85
N ALA A 198 16.79 17.29 -20.52
CA ALA A 198 15.52 17.33 -19.80
C ALA A 198 14.69 18.56 -20.18
N LYS A 199 13.36 18.46 -20.12
CA LYS A 199 12.46 19.59 -20.43
C LYS A 199 12.77 20.79 -19.53
N ASN A 200 12.64 22.00 -20.10
CA ASN A 200 12.87 23.25 -19.37
C ASN A 200 12.03 23.29 -18.09
N SER A 201 12.67 23.59 -16.94
CA SER A 201 12.13 23.67 -15.57
C SER A 201 11.93 22.35 -14.81
N GLU A 202 12.14 21.21 -15.44
CA GLU A 202 12.16 19.91 -14.78
C GLU A 202 13.60 19.55 -14.35
N VAL A 203 13.71 18.78 -13.26
CA VAL A 203 14.97 18.25 -12.77
C VAL A 203 14.90 16.72 -12.81
N VAL A 204 15.93 16.09 -13.39
CA VAL A 204 16.09 14.63 -13.39
C VAL A 204 16.22 14.14 -11.95
N ASN A 205 15.32 13.24 -11.55
CA ASN A 205 15.28 12.66 -10.22
C ASN A 205 15.92 11.28 -10.20
N ASP A 206 15.46 10.42 -11.11
CA ASP A 206 15.83 9.02 -11.20
C ASP A 206 15.82 8.58 -12.66
N LEU A 207 16.67 7.61 -12.98
CA LEU A 207 16.83 7.02 -14.31
C LEU A 207 16.99 5.52 -14.14
N GLN A 208 16.05 4.74 -14.67
CA GLN A 208 16.16 3.29 -14.77
C GLN A 208 16.45 2.93 -16.22
N PHE A 209 17.24 1.88 -16.43
CA PHE A 209 17.58 1.40 -17.77
C PHE A 209 17.57 -0.12 -17.86
N THR A 210 17.52 -0.59 -19.10
CA THR A 210 17.62 -2.00 -19.45
C THR A 210 18.07 -2.09 -20.91
N ILE A 211 18.68 -3.21 -21.28
CA ILE A 211 19.25 -3.46 -22.60
C ILE A 211 18.79 -4.82 -23.10
N GLN A 212 18.33 -4.86 -24.34
CA GLN A 212 17.93 -6.10 -25.00
C GLN A 212 18.00 -5.98 -26.53
N ASP A 213 18.48 -7.03 -27.20
CA ASP A 213 18.49 -7.17 -28.65
C ASP A 213 19.11 -5.96 -29.39
N GLY A 214 20.12 -5.33 -28.77
CA GLY A 214 20.79 -4.14 -29.31
C GLY A 214 20.02 -2.82 -29.14
N ASN A 215 18.89 -2.84 -28.45
CA ASN A 215 18.14 -1.67 -28.02
C ASN A 215 18.34 -1.42 -26.53
N TYR A 216 18.17 -0.18 -26.12
CA TYR A 216 18.08 0.21 -24.72
C TYR A 216 16.72 0.83 -24.44
N ALA A 217 16.18 0.58 -23.26
CA ALA A 217 15.01 1.29 -22.77
C ALA A 217 15.39 2.12 -21.55
N LEU A 218 14.85 3.35 -21.48
CA LEU A 218 15.02 4.27 -20.36
C LEU A 218 13.66 4.61 -19.78
N LEU A 219 13.59 4.58 -18.46
CA LEU A 219 12.52 5.21 -17.70
C LEU A 219 13.11 6.38 -16.90
N LEU A 220 12.72 7.58 -17.30
CA LEU A 220 13.17 8.83 -16.71
C LEU A 220 12.08 9.39 -15.79
N THR A 221 12.42 9.60 -14.52
CA THR A 221 11.59 10.33 -13.57
C THR A 221 12.13 11.74 -13.42
N THR A 222 11.29 12.75 -13.68
CA THR A 222 11.62 14.15 -13.43
C THR A 222 10.66 14.74 -12.40
N TYR A 223 11.05 15.84 -11.76
CA TYR A 223 10.11 16.65 -10.97
C TYR A 223 10.20 18.12 -11.33
N GLN A 224 9.06 18.81 -11.23
CA GLN A 224 8.98 20.26 -11.35
C GLN A 224 8.72 20.89 -9.99
N LYS A 225 9.62 21.78 -9.53
CA LYS A 225 9.40 22.53 -8.28
C LYS A 225 8.32 23.58 -8.51
N ARG A 226 7.20 23.50 -7.79
CA ARG A 226 6.20 24.58 -7.73
C ARG A 226 6.60 25.63 -6.70
N ASN A 227 6.34 26.91 -6.98
CA ASN A 227 6.67 28.00 -6.05
C ASN A 227 5.75 28.04 -4.80
N MET A 228 6.34 28.51 -3.68
CA MET A 228 5.80 28.93 -2.36
C MET A 228 4.78 28.08 -1.58
N SER A 229 4.09 27.08 -2.15
CA SER A 229 3.22 26.19 -1.35
C SER A 229 2.77 24.87 -2.01
N GLY A 230 3.19 24.58 -3.25
CA GLY A 230 2.79 23.35 -3.95
C GLY A 230 3.80 22.22 -3.75
N SER A 231 3.31 21.00 -3.51
CA SER A 231 4.14 19.78 -3.59
C SER A 231 4.74 19.65 -5.00
N PRO A 232 5.99 19.14 -5.13
CA PRO A 232 6.57 18.81 -6.42
C PRO A 232 5.63 17.91 -7.22
N THR A 233 5.55 18.12 -8.53
CA THR A 233 4.84 17.22 -9.44
C THR A 233 5.89 16.37 -10.15
N ASN A 234 5.77 15.06 -10.03
CA ASN A 234 6.62 14.10 -10.73
C ASN A 234 6.05 13.82 -12.12
N TYR A 235 6.93 13.67 -13.09
CA TYR A 235 6.63 13.24 -14.45
C TYR A 235 7.47 12.02 -14.78
N TYR A 236 6.91 11.13 -15.58
CA TYR A 236 7.54 9.86 -15.96
C TYR A 236 7.59 9.78 -17.46
N TYR A 237 8.75 9.41 -17.98
CA TYR A 237 9.03 9.37 -19.40
C TYR A 237 9.65 8.04 -19.78
N TYR A 238 9.18 7.45 -20.86
CA TYR A 238 9.72 6.20 -21.38
C TYR A 238 10.27 6.38 -22.79
N SER A 239 11.39 5.73 -23.05
CA SER A 239 12.00 5.65 -24.37
C SER A 239 12.56 4.26 -24.61
N ASN A 240 12.45 3.76 -25.84
CA ASN A 240 13.07 2.54 -26.30
C ASN A 240 13.72 2.82 -27.65
N GLN A 241 15.05 2.71 -27.75
CA GLN A 241 15.81 3.09 -28.92
C GLN A 241 16.99 2.15 -29.18
N PRO A 242 17.47 2.04 -30.43
CA PRO A 242 18.73 1.36 -30.72
C PRO A 242 19.92 1.98 -29.96
N LEU A 243 20.90 1.15 -29.59
CA LEU A 243 22.16 1.64 -29.02
C LEU A 243 22.81 2.67 -29.95
N ASN A 244 23.28 3.78 -29.38
CA ASN A 244 23.85 4.95 -30.06
C ASN A 244 22.85 5.92 -30.69
N GLU A 245 21.55 5.70 -30.54
CA GLU A 245 20.53 6.69 -30.84
C GLU A 245 20.14 7.47 -29.58
N ASN A 246 19.74 8.73 -29.73
CA ASN A 246 19.30 9.56 -28.62
C ASN A 246 17.86 9.19 -28.22
N PRO A 247 17.50 9.22 -26.93
CA PRO A 247 16.18 8.79 -26.49
C PRO A 247 15.10 9.78 -26.92
N GLU A 248 14.04 9.27 -27.52
CA GLU A 248 12.77 9.99 -27.72
C GLU A 248 11.81 9.63 -26.59
N PHE A 249 11.59 10.57 -25.67
CA PHE A 249 10.82 10.35 -24.47
C PHE A 249 9.31 10.61 -24.67
N ASN A 250 8.51 9.59 -24.39
CA ASN A 250 7.05 9.68 -24.32
C ASN A 250 6.60 9.80 -22.86
N GLU A 251 5.71 10.74 -22.57
CA GLU A 251 5.17 10.92 -21.21
C GLU A 251 4.20 9.77 -20.87
N LEU A 252 4.36 9.20 -19.68
CA LEU A 252 3.53 8.12 -19.19
C LEU A 252 2.55 8.60 -18.12
N ASP A 253 1.30 8.17 -18.26
CA ASP A 253 0.26 8.31 -17.23
C ASP A 253 -0.10 6.92 -16.68
N PHE A 254 -0.17 6.84 -15.36
CA PHE A 254 -0.50 5.62 -14.62
C PHE A 254 -1.88 5.76 -13.97
N ASN A 255 -2.89 5.18 -14.59
CA ASN A 255 -4.24 5.17 -14.02
C ASN A 255 -4.29 4.21 -12.83
N ASP A 256 -5.00 4.60 -11.77
CA ASP A 256 -5.23 3.70 -10.65
C ASP A 256 -6.29 2.64 -11.04
N PRO A 257 -5.98 1.34 -11.03
CA PRO A 257 -6.94 0.30 -11.40
C PRO A 257 -8.13 0.21 -10.44
N HIS A 258 -8.00 0.71 -9.21
CA HIS A 258 -9.04 0.67 -8.17
C HIS A 258 -9.64 2.04 -7.86
N GLY A 259 -9.25 3.07 -8.61
CA GLY A 259 -9.67 4.45 -8.36
C GLY A 259 -10.04 5.21 -9.64
N SER A 260 -10.57 6.43 -9.44
CA SER A 260 -10.94 7.33 -10.55
C SER A 260 -9.85 8.34 -10.92
N LYS A 261 -8.70 8.28 -10.25
CA LYS A 261 -7.58 9.21 -10.39
C LYS A 261 -6.32 8.46 -10.79
N ASN A 262 -5.31 9.19 -11.27
CA ASN A 262 -4.01 8.60 -11.53
C ASN A 262 -3.29 8.27 -10.21
N LEU A 263 -2.44 7.25 -10.26
CA LEU A 263 -1.45 6.99 -9.23
C LEU A 263 -0.54 8.21 -9.06
N SER A 264 -0.12 8.47 -7.83
CA SER A 264 0.81 9.56 -7.50
C SER A 264 2.02 9.01 -6.76
N GLU A 265 3.10 9.80 -6.68
CA GLU A 265 4.30 9.47 -5.89
C GLU A 265 4.94 8.11 -6.27
N ILE A 266 4.96 7.79 -7.56
CA ILE A 266 5.58 6.57 -8.08
C ILE A 266 7.09 6.60 -7.81
N SER A 267 7.59 5.51 -7.23
CA SER A 267 8.99 5.35 -6.82
C SER A 267 9.34 3.87 -6.64
N ASP A 268 10.57 3.58 -6.21
CA ASP A 268 11.12 2.22 -6.04
C ASP A 268 10.95 1.35 -7.29
N ILE A 269 11.29 1.92 -8.44
CA ILE A 269 11.00 1.34 -9.74
C ILE A 269 12.00 0.22 -10.06
N ARG A 270 11.50 -0.90 -10.60
CA ARG A 270 12.28 -2.02 -11.12
C ARG A 270 11.75 -2.41 -12.48
N LEU A 271 12.60 -2.30 -13.50
CA LEU A 271 12.29 -2.78 -14.84
C LEU A 271 12.62 -4.27 -14.92
N ASN A 272 11.78 -5.03 -15.61
CA ASN A 272 12.05 -6.40 -15.98
C ASN A 272 11.54 -6.65 -17.40
N PHE A 273 12.21 -7.52 -18.13
CA PHE A 273 11.77 -7.96 -19.43
C PHE A 273 11.24 -9.39 -19.34
N SER A 274 9.94 -9.56 -19.58
CA SER A 274 9.29 -10.87 -19.54
C SER A 274 8.32 -11.00 -20.70
N ASN A 275 8.23 -12.19 -21.30
CA ASN A 275 7.28 -12.50 -22.38
C ASN A 275 7.30 -11.51 -23.55
N ASN A 276 8.48 -11.00 -23.90
CA ASN A 276 8.67 -10.05 -24.98
C ASN A 276 8.03 -8.65 -24.75
N THR A 277 7.68 -8.34 -23.49
CA THR A 277 7.16 -7.03 -23.08
C THR A 277 7.98 -6.45 -21.92
N MET A 278 8.16 -5.13 -21.94
CA MET A 278 8.81 -4.42 -20.86
C MET A 278 7.82 -4.23 -19.71
N LYS A 279 8.15 -4.75 -18.54
CA LYS A 279 7.34 -4.62 -17.33
C LYS A 279 8.04 -3.73 -16.32
N MET A 280 7.23 -2.96 -15.62
CA MET A 280 7.66 -2.05 -14.57
C MET A 280 6.97 -2.45 -13.27
N LEU A 281 7.76 -2.82 -12.26
CA LEU A 281 7.31 -3.01 -10.90
C LEU A 281 7.64 -1.76 -10.10
N PHE A 282 6.68 -1.23 -9.35
CA PHE A 282 6.88 0.04 -8.66
C PHE A 282 5.96 0.19 -7.46
N LYS A 283 6.36 1.07 -6.54
CA LYS A 283 5.49 1.60 -5.48
C LYS A 283 4.70 2.78 -6.02
N GLY A 284 3.40 2.84 -5.77
CA GLY A 284 2.54 3.98 -6.11
C GLY A 284 1.52 4.30 -5.01
N TYR A 285 1.11 5.56 -4.90
CA TYR A 285 0.05 5.98 -3.98
C TYR A 285 -1.30 5.92 -4.70
N GLY A 286 -2.14 4.95 -4.34
CA GLY A 286 -3.43 4.66 -4.97
C GLY A 286 -4.52 4.34 -3.97
N GLU A 287 -5.75 4.17 -4.46
CA GLU A 287 -6.97 3.92 -3.70
C GLU A 287 -6.96 2.54 -3.04
N THR A 288 -7.34 2.50 -1.77
CA THR A 288 -7.48 1.26 -1.00
C THR A 288 -8.52 1.42 0.10
N ASP A 289 -9.09 0.31 0.52
CA ASP A 289 -10.07 0.19 1.58
C ASP A 289 -9.52 -0.63 2.77
N THR A 290 -8.21 -0.85 2.87
CA THR A 290 -7.61 -1.67 3.94
C THR A 290 -7.60 -0.96 5.31
N GLN A 291 -7.57 0.36 5.34
CA GLN A 291 -7.49 1.15 6.57
C GLN A 291 -8.74 1.98 6.88
N TYR A 292 -8.80 2.49 8.12
CA TYR A 292 -9.77 3.53 8.50
C TYR A 292 -9.24 4.92 8.13
N LYS A 293 -10.05 5.73 7.42
CA LYS A 293 -9.76 7.11 6.96
C LYS A 293 -8.67 7.32 5.91
N SER A 294 -7.85 6.32 5.63
CA SER A 294 -6.94 6.37 4.49
C SER A 294 -7.61 5.66 3.32
N GLY A 295 -8.30 6.44 2.47
CA GLY A 295 -8.81 5.92 1.19
C GLY A 295 -7.72 5.76 0.13
N ARG A 296 -6.45 6.01 0.50
CA ARG A 296 -5.28 5.80 -0.35
C ARG A 296 -4.10 5.30 0.49
N GLN A 297 -3.23 4.50 -0.10
CA GLN A 297 -2.02 3.97 0.51
C GLN A 297 -0.96 3.69 -0.56
N PHE A 298 0.31 3.61 -0.14
CA PHE A 298 1.36 3.07 -0.98
C PHE A 298 1.19 1.57 -1.16
N ASN A 299 0.98 1.15 -2.39
CA ASN A 299 0.90 -0.25 -2.80
C ASN A 299 1.92 -0.52 -3.92
N ILE A 300 2.16 -1.79 -4.18
CA ILE A 300 2.98 -2.27 -5.28
C ILE A 300 2.09 -2.48 -6.50
N TYR A 301 2.57 -2.02 -7.65
CA TYR A 301 1.90 -2.10 -8.93
C TYR A 301 2.86 -2.63 -9.98
N GLU A 302 2.28 -3.28 -10.98
CA GLU A 302 2.91 -3.66 -12.22
C GLU A 302 2.31 -2.84 -13.37
N ALA A 303 3.15 -2.42 -14.31
CA ALA A 303 2.72 -1.80 -15.55
C ALA A 303 3.46 -2.36 -16.75
N GLU A 304 2.73 -2.61 -17.84
CA GLU A 304 3.31 -3.01 -19.12
C GLU A 304 3.68 -1.77 -19.93
N LEU A 305 4.97 -1.48 -20.06
CA LEU A 305 5.46 -0.29 -20.76
C LEU A 305 5.35 -0.49 -22.27
N ILE A 306 4.31 0.10 -22.83
CA ILE A 306 4.10 0.27 -24.27
C ILE A 306 4.32 1.74 -24.64
N GLU A 307 4.70 2.03 -25.89
CA GLU A 307 4.89 3.41 -26.40
C GLU A 307 3.58 4.24 -26.47
N THR A 308 2.50 3.76 -25.86
CA THR A 308 1.18 4.41 -25.82
C THR A 308 0.73 4.66 -24.39
N SER A 309 0.25 5.87 -24.13
CA SER A 309 -0.38 6.27 -22.87
C SER A 309 -1.92 6.25 -23.01
N PRO A 310 -2.69 5.85 -21.98
CA PRO A 310 -2.27 5.45 -20.63
C PRO A 310 -1.72 4.02 -20.60
N VAL A 311 -0.84 3.77 -19.62
CA VAL A 311 -0.24 2.46 -19.40
C VAL A 311 -1.26 1.53 -18.71
N ASN A 312 -1.26 0.25 -19.07
CA ASN A 312 -2.05 -0.74 -18.35
C ASN A 312 -1.38 -1.04 -17.00
N VAL A 313 -2.12 -0.90 -15.90
CA VAL A 313 -1.59 -1.01 -14.53
C VAL A 313 -2.39 -2.03 -13.74
N THR A 314 -1.68 -2.92 -13.04
CA THR A 314 -2.27 -3.91 -12.14
C THR A 314 -1.72 -3.71 -10.74
N ARG A 315 -2.59 -3.75 -9.71
CA ARG A 315 -2.17 -3.70 -8.31
C ARG A 315 -1.75 -5.10 -7.87
N LEU A 316 -0.57 -5.20 -7.26
CA LEU A 316 0.04 -6.45 -6.80
C LEU A 316 0.11 -6.59 -5.27
N SER A 317 -0.11 -5.51 -4.52
CA SER A 317 -0.27 -5.54 -3.05
C SER A 317 -1.53 -4.80 -2.61
N ASN A 318 -2.16 -5.25 -1.53
CA ASN A 318 -3.31 -4.57 -0.92
C ASN A 318 -3.25 -4.72 0.61
N THR A 319 -2.20 -4.16 1.20
CA THR A 319 -1.96 -4.26 2.64
C THR A 319 -2.41 -2.99 3.36
N PRO A 320 -2.65 -3.06 4.69
CA PRO A 320 -2.92 -1.86 5.46
C PRO A 320 -1.66 -0.99 5.60
N GLU A 321 -0.48 -1.57 5.70
CA GLU A 321 0.76 -0.82 5.87
C GLU A 321 1.27 -0.22 4.55
N SER A 322 2.29 0.63 4.61
CA SER A 322 2.88 1.25 3.41
C SER A 322 3.84 0.27 2.75
N SER A 323 3.48 -0.26 1.58
CA SER A 323 4.37 -1.12 0.80
C SER A 323 5.50 -0.32 0.13
N ALA A 324 6.71 -0.88 0.11
CA ALA A 324 7.91 -0.28 -0.49
C ALA A 324 8.92 -1.33 -0.94
N TYR A 325 9.92 -0.88 -1.72
CA TYR A 325 11.05 -1.70 -2.18
C TYR A 325 10.63 -3.02 -2.84
N PRO A 326 9.78 -2.98 -3.89
CA PRO A 326 9.37 -4.20 -4.55
C PRO A 326 10.53 -4.81 -5.36
N GLN A 327 10.54 -6.14 -5.44
CA GLN A 327 11.53 -6.92 -6.17
C GLN A 327 10.82 -8.05 -6.91
N TRP A 328 11.24 -8.28 -8.15
CA TRP A 328 10.89 -9.48 -8.89
C TRP A 328 11.56 -10.69 -8.24
N VAL A 329 10.79 -11.74 -7.98
CA VAL A 329 11.32 -13.08 -7.65
C VAL A 329 11.41 -13.89 -8.93
N ASN A 330 10.36 -13.85 -9.74
CA ASN A 330 10.29 -14.32 -11.11
C ASN A 330 9.11 -13.63 -11.84
N ASP A 331 8.76 -14.10 -13.03
CA ASP A 331 7.69 -13.53 -13.86
C ASP A 331 6.29 -13.61 -13.22
N ASN A 332 6.11 -14.48 -12.24
CA ASN A 332 4.84 -14.83 -11.60
C ASN A 332 4.85 -14.55 -10.09
N ALA A 333 5.89 -13.92 -9.56
CA ALA A 333 6.07 -13.73 -8.12
C ALA A 333 6.88 -12.47 -7.81
N ILE A 334 6.43 -11.76 -6.77
CA ILE A 334 7.10 -10.56 -6.26
C ILE A 334 7.30 -10.66 -4.76
N ALA A 335 8.30 -9.93 -4.26
CA ALA A 335 8.50 -9.68 -2.85
C ALA A 335 8.62 -8.17 -2.60
N TRP A 336 8.23 -7.72 -1.41
CA TRP A 336 8.36 -6.31 -1.03
C TRP A 336 8.42 -6.17 0.50
N LEU A 337 8.63 -4.95 0.98
CA LEU A 337 8.58 -4.62 2.39
C LEU A 337 7.34 -3.80 2.73
N ASP A 338 6.60 -4.21 3.74
CA ASP A 338 5.62 -3.35 4.40
C ASP A 338 6.28 -2.61 5.57
N ILE A 339 6.31 -1.28 5.49
CA ILE A 339 7.04 -0.44 6.44
C ILE A 339 6.24 -0.23 7.72
N LYS A 340 6.75 -0.77 8.85
CA LYS A 340 6.04 -0.81 10.13
C LYS A 340 6.94 -0.40 11.29
N GLY A 341 7.22 0.89 11.37
CA GLY A 341 7.96 1.49 12.48
C GLY A 341 9.35 0.88 12.69
N ASP A 342 9.50 0.04 13.71
CA ASP A 342 10.78 -0.55 14.11
C ASP A 342 11.09 -1.90 13.41
N GLU A 343 10.07 -2.62 12.93
CA GLU A 343 10.23 -3.92 12.26
C GLU A 343 9.30 -3.99 11.04
N ASN A 344 9.89 -3.94 9.85
CA ASN A 344 9.20 -4.06 8.57
C ASN A 344 8.88 -5.53 8.26
N GLN A 345 7.79 -5.79 7.55
CA GLN A 345 7.39 -7.14 7.16
C GLN A 345 7.89 -7.43 5.74
N LEU A 346 8.64 -8.52 5.58
CA LEU A 346 9.00 -9.05 4.27
C LEU A 346 7.85 -9.89 3.75
N LEU A 347 7.24 -9.43 2.67
CA LEU A 347 6.03 -10.01 2.09
C LEU A 347 6.31 -10.58 0.70
N PHE A 348 5.49 -11.55 0.32
CA PHE A 348 5.54 -12.27 -0.95
C PHE A 348 4.14 -12.46 -1.51
N ALA A 349 4.00 -12.36 -2.83
CA ALA A 349 2.78 -12.71 -3.56
C ALA A 349 3.14 -13.40 -4.87
N SER A 350 2.23 -14.23 -5.36
CA SER A 350 2.39 -14.95 -6.63
C SER A 350 1.06 -15.22 -7.32
N THR A 351 1.11 -15.48 -8.62
CA THR A 351 -0.01 -15.95 -9.44
C THR A 351 -0.19 -17.48 -9.40
N ASP A 352 0.68 -18.23 -8.70
CA ASP A 352 0.56 -19.69 -8.54
C ASP A 352 -0.69 -20.07 -7.72
N GLU A 353 -1.52 -20.98 -8.24
CA GLU A 353 -2.77 -21.42 -7.61
C GLU A 353 -2.57 -22.01 -6.21
N THR A 354 -1.46 -22.70 -5.95
CA THR A 354 -1.12 -23.27 -4.64
C THR A 354 -0.86 -22.16 -3.61
N ILE A 355 -0.17 -21.10 -4.05
CA ILE A 355 0.14 -19.93 -3.23
C ILE A 355 -1.12 -19.09 -3.00
N ILE A 356 -1.97 -18.91 -4.03
CA ILE A 356 -3.28 -18.25 -3.91
C ILE A 356 -4.15 -18.99 -2.89
N GLY A 357 -4.19 -20.33 -2.96
CA GLY A 357 -4.94 -21.15 -2.01
C GLY A 357 -4.46 -20.97 -0.57
N LYS A 358 -3.14 -21.00 -0.35
CA LYS A 358 -2.52 -20.80 0.97
C LYS A 358 -2.70 -19.38 1.49
N ALA A 359 -2.50 -18.37 0.64
CA ALA A 359 -2.71 -16.97 0.98
C ALA A 359 -4.17 -16.65 1.25
N SER A 360 -5.12 -17.46 0.77
CA SER A 360 -6.56 -17.33 1.04
C SER A 360 -6.99 -17.84 2.42
N GLU A 361 -6.09 -18.49 3.16
CA GLU A 361 -6.38 -18.94 4.53
C GLU A 361 -6.58 -17.76 5.50
N VAL A 362 -7.36 -18.00 6.56
CA VAL A 362 -7.66 -16.96 7.55
C VAL A 362 -6.45 -16.75 8.46
N SER A 363 -5.70 -15.66 8.24
CA SER A 363 -4.66 -15.19 9.15
C SER A 363 -5.23 -14.38 10.31
N GLY A 364 -4.60 -14.49 11.49
CA GLY A 364 -5.02 -13.79 12.70
C GLY A 364 -4.87 -12.27 12.64
N HIS A 365 -3.93 -11.74 11.84
CA HIS A 365 -3.78 -10.28 11.69
C HIS A 365 -4.99 -9.65 11.00
N TYR A 366 -5.57 -10.31 9.98
CA TYR A 366 -6.74 -9.78 9.27
C TYR A 366 -7.93 -9.57 10.20
N PHE A 367 -8.08 -10.42 11.21
CA PHE A 367 -9.09 -10.24 12.25
C PHE A 367 -8.84 -8.95 13.05
N MET A 368 -7.58 -8.71 13.44
CA MET A 368 -7.21 -7.53 14.21
C MET A 368 -7.33 -6.25 13.39
N ASP A 369 -6.95 -6.28 12.12
CA ASP A 369 -7.05 -5.14 11.20
C ASP A 369 -8.51 -4.79 10.93
N ALA A 370 -9.34 -5.79 10.62
CA ALA A 370 -10.79 -5.60 10.43
C ALA A 370 -11.46 -5.08 11.71
N LEU A 371 -11.06 -5.59 12.88
CA LEU A 371 -11.57 -5.13 14.17
C LEU A 371 -11.13 -3.69 14.46
N GLY A 372 -9.86 -3.36 14.20
CA GLY A 372 -9.30 -2.01 14.32
C GLY A 372 -10.04 -1.01 13.44
N LYS A 373 -10.24 -1.36 12.16
CA LYS A 373 -11.03 -0.56 11.21
C LYS A 373 -12.47 -0.36 11.70
N THR A 374 -13.10 -1.44 12.17
CA THR A 374 -14.48 -1.42 12.69
C THR A 374 -14.63 -0.53 13.93
N LEU A 375 -13.73 -0.67 14.91
CA LEU A 375 -13.73 0.16 16.11
C LEU A 375 -13.44 1.62 15.77
N GLY A 376 -12.51 1.86 14.82
CA GLY A 376 -12.24 3.19 14.27
C GLY A 376 -13.51 3.83 13.71
N MET A 377 -14.21 3.13 12.81
CA MET A 377 -15.48 3.60 12.26
C MET A 377 -16.56 3.83 13.32
N LEU A 378 -16.74 2.88 14.26
CA LEU A 378 -17.73 3.00 15.34
C LEU A 378 -17.44 4.15 16.31
N SER A 379 -16.17 4.47 16.57
CA SER A 379 -15.82 5.60 17.42
C SER A 379 -16.34 6.92 16.85
N TYR A 380 -16.35 7.05 15.53
CA TYR A 380 -16.88 8.23 14.82
C TYR A 380 -18.40 8.23 14.68
N SER A 381 -19.06 7.08 14.80
CA SER A 381 -20.52 7.03 14.90
C SER A 381 -21.05 7.93 16.03
N PHE A 382 -20.29 8.17 17.10
CA PHE A 382 -20.68 9.11 18.16
C PHE A 382 -20.95 10.53 17.64
N LEU A 383 -20.27 10.97 16.57
CA LEU A 383 -20.53 12.26 15.93
C LEU A 383 -21.93 12.29 15.30
N THR A 384 -22.35 11.19 14.68
CA THR A 384 -23.71 11.02 14.14
C THR A 384 -24.76 11.16 15.22
N LEU A 385 -24.51 10.62 16.41
CA LEU A 385 -25.40 10.78 17.56
C LEU A 385 -25.57 12.27 17.90
N ILE A 386 -24.46 13.03 17.99
CA ILE A 386 -24.48 14.48 18.27
C ILE A 386 -25.29 15.24 17.20
N VAL A 387 -25.06 14.96 15.92
CA VAL A 387 -25.78 15.60 14.81
C VAL A 387 -27.28 15.28 14.86
N ALA A 388 -27.62 14.03 15.19
CA ALA A 388 -28.99 13.56 15.26
C ALA A 388 -29.74 14.05 16.52
N LEU A 389 -29.06 14.56 17.56
CA LEU A 389 -29.71 15.17 18.72
C LEU A 389 -30.60 16.38 18.34
N VAL A 390 -30.37 17.01 17.20
CA VAL A 390 -31.28 18.07 16.69
C VAL A 390 -32.71 17.54 16.52
N TRP A 391 -32.89 16.26 16.17
CA TRP A 391 -34.21 15.65 16.04
C TRP A 391 -34.92 15.55 17.40
N PHE A 392 -34.17 15.47 18.50
CA PHE A 392 -34.70 15.36 19.87
C PHE A 392 -35.22 16.71 20.43
N ILE A 393 -34.80 17.85 19.87
CA ILE A 393 -35.23 19.18 20.33
C ILE A 393 -36.74 19.37 20.20
N TRP A 394 -37.32 18.94 19.08
CA TRP A 394 -38.75 19.10 18.78
C TRP A 394 -39.70 18.36 19.73
N PRO A 395 -39.52 17.04 20.00
CA PRO A 395 -40.33 16.35 20.99
C PRO A 395 -40.11 16.91 22.41
N MET A 396 -38.91 17.40 22.75
CA MET A 396 -38.68 18.06 24.04
C MET A 396 -39.50 19.34 24.18
N VAL A 397 -39.49 20.20 23.16
CA VAL A 397 -40.31 21.43 23.11
C VAL A 397 -41.79 21.08 23.24
N PHE A 398 -42.26 20.06 22.52
CA PHE A 398 -43.64 19.54 22.66
C PHE A 398 -43.96 19.11 24.09
N MET A 399 -43.07 18.38 24.75
CA MET A 399 -43.27 17.94 26.13
C MET A 399 -43.34 19.12 27.11
N LEU A 400 -42.51 20.15 26.91
CA LEU A 400 -42.61 21.39 27.70
C LEU A 400 -43.97 22.06 27.53
N PHE A 401 -44.48 22.16 26.29
CA PHE A 401 -45.81 22.72 26.04
C PHE A 401 -46.93 21.92 26.73
N ILE A 402 -46.87 20.59 26.69
CA ILE A 402 -47.86 19.74 27.39
C ILE A 402 -47.73 19.89 28.92
N MET A 403 -46.50 19.97 29.45
CA MET A 403 -46.26 20.12 30.88
C MET A 403 -46.90 21.40 31.44
N PHE A 404 -46.80 22.52 30.72
CA PHE A 404 -47.41 23.79 31.16
C PHE A 404 -48.88 23.95 30.77
N GLY A 405 -49.31 23.39 29.63
CA GLY A 405 -50.66 23.58 29.12
C GLY A 405 -51.68 22.52 29.56
N ARG A 406 -51.23 21.28 29.80
CA ARG A 406 -52.06 20.11 30.12
C ARG A 406 -51.30 19.08 30.97
N SER A 407 -50.76 19.49 32.12
CA SER A 407 -50.00 18.62 33.04
C SER A 407 -50.75 17.32 33.40
N SER A 408 -52.07 17.41 33.58
CA SER A 408 -52.93 16.24 33.90
C SER A 408 -52.94 15.15 32.82
N ALA A 409 -52.55 15.46 31.57
CA ALA A 409 -52.42 14.46 30.52
C ALA A 409 -51.13 13.63 30.65
N LEU A 410 -50.08 14.19 31.25
CA LEU A 410 -48.84 13.48 31.58
C LEU A 410 -49.03 12.62 32.83
N ASP A 411 -49.69 13.17 33.86
CA ASP A 411 -49.95 12.46 35.12
C ASP A 411 -50.87 11.22 34.94
N GLN A 412 -51.72 11.23 33.92
CA GLN A 412 -52.63 10.12 33.59
C GLN A 412 -52.05 9.14 32.55
N ASP A 413 -50.76 9.26 32.20
CA ASP A 413 -50.06 8.42 31.23
C ASP A 413 -50.84 8.17 29.92
N ARG A 414 -51.48 9.23 29.40
CA ARG A 414 -52.37 9.09 28.24
C ARG A 414 -51.56 8.73 27.00
N GLY A 415 -51.87 7.57 26.39
CA GLY A 415 -51.12 7.03 25.25
C GLY A 415 -51.06 7.96 24.02
N TRP A 416 -52.02 8.86 23.83
CA TRP A 416 -51.97 9.83 22.72
C TRP A 416 -50.78 10.79 22.83
N VAL A 417 -50.34 11.14 24.05
CA VAL A 417 -49.18 12.02 24.26
C VAL A 417 -47.90 11.39 23.70
N PHE A 418 -47.75 10.07 23.89
CA PHE A 418 -46.65 9.31 23.29
C PHE A 418 -46.70 9.35 21.76
N PHE A 419 -47.84 8.98 21.15
CA PHE A 419 -47.96 8.92 19.69
C PHE A 419 -47.83 10.28 19.01
N SER A 420 -48.31 11.36 19.64
CA SER A 420 -48.10 12.73 19.18
C SER A 420 -46.62 13.12 19.26
N GLY A 421 -45.95 12.84 20.39
CA GLY A 421 -44.51 13.11 20.54
C GLY A 421 -43.66 12.32 19.56
N ALA A 422 -43.95 11.03 19.36
CA ALA A 422 -43.26 10.18 18.39
C ALA A 422 -43.49 10.65 16.95
N SER A 423 -44.71 11.06 16.60
CA SER A 423 -45.01 11.64 15.28
C SER A 423 -44.24 12.94 15.03
N ILE A 424 -44.18 13.84 16.02
CA ILE A 424 -43.41 15.09 15.93
C ILE A 424 -41.92 14.80 15.74
N TYR A 425 -41.39 13.83 16.49
CA TYR A 425 -40.01 13.37 16.32
C TYR A 425 -39.74 12.84 14.90
N LEU A 426 -40.59 11.96 14.37
CA LEU A 426 -40.39 11.40 13.03
C LEU A 426 -40.50 12.48 11.94
N LEU A 427 -41.42 13.43 12.08
CA LEU A 427 -41.49 14.59 11.19
C LEU A 427 -40.20 15.39 11.23
N ALA A 428 -39.65 15.64 12.42
CA ALA A 428 -38.36 16.32 12.56
C ALA A 428 -37.23 15.51 11.90
N ALA A 429 -37.18 14.19 12.11
CA ALA A 429 -36.20 13.33 11.47
C ALA A 429 -36.29 13.38 9.93
N PHE A 430 -37.48 13.47 9.35
CA PHE A 430 -37.66 13.63 7.90
C PHE A 430 -37.22 15.00 7.39
N PHE A 431 -37.61 16.08 8.07
CA PHE A 431 -37.25 17.44 7.65
C PHE A 431 -35.75 17.73 7.78
N PHE A 432 -35.11 17.14 8.79
CA PHE A 432 -33.68 17.32 9.07
C PHE A 432 -32.85 16.09 8.70
N LYS A 433 -33.34 15.23 7.80
CA LYS A 433 -32.66 14.00 7.38
C LYS A 433 -31.30 14.29 6.75
N ASP A 434 -31.20 15.36 5.95
CA ASP A 434 -30.00 15.70 5.17
C ASP A 434 -28.80 16.10 6.04
N ARG A 435 -29.02 16.34 7.34
CA ARG A 435 -27.91 16.55 8.29
C ARG A 435 -27.20 15.26 8.68
N VAL A 436 -27.94 14.15 8.73
CA VAL A 436 -27.38 12.84 9.06
C VAL A 436 -27.03 12.09 7.78
N PHE A 437 -27.92 12.11 6.80
CA PHE A 437 -27.78 11.40 5.53
C PHE A 437 -27.25 12.34 4.44
N THR A 438 -26.01 12.78 4.58
CA THR A 438 -25.36 13.65 3.59
C THR A 438 -25.04 12.89 2.30
N PRO A 439 -24.88 13.57 1.16
CA PRO A 439 -24.43 12.93 -0.09
C PRO A 439 -23.10 12.18 0.08
N ASP A 440 -22.15 12.77 0.81
CA ASP A 440 -20.84 12.14 1.05
C ASP A 440 -20.95 10.86 1.88
N LEU A 441 -21.82 10.84 2.89
CA LEU A 441 -22.09 9.62 3.67
C LEU A 441 -22.71 8.55 2.78
N MET A 442 -23.69 8.93 1.96
CA MET A 442 -24.36 8.02 1.04
C MET A 442 -23.43 7.46 -0.02
N ALA A 443 -22.43 8.23 -0.47
CA ALA A 443 -21.43 7.75 -1.42
C ALA A 443 -20.49 6.68 -0.82
N ARG A 444 -20.29 6.69 0.51
CA ARG A 444 -19.40 5.76 1.23
C ARG A 444 -20.11 4.56 1.83
N ALA A 445 -21.40 4.73 2.12
CA ALA A 445 -22.22 3.67 2.67
C ALA A 445 -22.45 2.58 1.60
N PRO A 446 -22.45 1.31 2.00
CA PRO A 446 -22.66 0.20 1.09
C PRO A 446 -24.04 0.28 0.43
N GLU A 447 -24.19 -0.34 -0.75
CA GLU A 447 -25.37 -0.19 -1.60
C GLU A 447 -26.70 -0.49 -0.90
N TYR A 448 -26.70 -1.47 0.03
CA TYR A 448 -27.88 -1.82 0.81
C TYR A 448 -28.33 -0.70 1.79
N LEU A 449 -27.45 0.25 2.12
CA LEU A 449 -27.73 1.44 2.93
C LEU A 449 -27.87 2.72 2.09
N SER A 450 -27.32 2.81 0.88
CA SER A 450 -27.17 4.08 0.15
C SER A 450 -28.11 4.31 -1.05
N PHE A 451 -29.02 3.38 -1.34
CA PHE A 451 -29.97 3.57 -2.44
C PHE A 451 -30.88 4.81 -2.29
N LEU A 452 -31.42 5.35 -3.38
CA LEU A 452 -32.09 6.67 -3.45
C LEU A 452 -33.16 6.94 -2.36
N ALA A 453 -33.95 5.94 -1.97
CA ALA A 453 -35.01 6.07 -0.97
C ALA A 453 -34.58 5.64 0.45
N SER A 454 -33.32 5.26 0.65
CA SER A 454 -32.82 4.66 1.88
C SER A 454 -33.04 5.52 3.13
N PRO A 455 -32.85 6.86 3.12
CA PRO A 455 -33.03 7.65 4.34
C PRO A 455 -34.45 7.54 4.90
N PHE A 456 -35.46 7.53 4.02
CA PHE A 456 -36.86 7.43 4.42
C PHE A 456 -37.20 6.03 4.94
N ILE A 457 -36.73 4.99 4.25
CA ILE A 457 -36.98 3.60 4.62
C ILE A 457 -36.35 3.29 5.97
N TYR A 458 -35.08 3.67 6.19
CA TYR A 458 -34.38 3.37 7.44
C TYR A 458 -34.91 4.19 8.62
N ILE A 459 -35.31 5.46 8.43
CA ILE A 459 -36.00 6.23 9.48
C ILE A 459 -37.25 5.47 9.94
N LEU A 460 -38.10 5.00 9.02
CA LEU A 460 -39.34 4.31 9.35
C LEU A 460 -39.11 2.91 9.92
N LEU A 461 -38.20 2.14 9.32
CA LEU A 461 -37.87 0.78 9.74
C LEU A 461 -37.33 0.78 11.16
N PHE A 462 -36.35 1.63 11.46
CA PHE A 462 -35.81 1.75 12.81
C PHE A 462 -36.83 2.28 13.79
N ALA A 463 -37.77 3.12 13.36
CA ALA A 463 -38.85 3.60 14.22
C ALA A 463 -39.80 2.45 14.58
N LEU A 464 -40.17 1.64 13.59
CA LEU A 464 -40.98 0.45 13.80
C LEU A 464 -40.29 -0.52 14.77
N LEU A 465 -38.99 -0.80 14.57
CA LEU A 465 -38.22 -1.67 15.44
C LEU A 465 -38.11 -1.12 16.87
N ALA A 466 -37.82 0.17 17.04
CA ALA A 466 -37.77 0.82 18.35
C ALA A 466 -39.13 0.75 19.07
N TYR A 467 -40.22 0.92 18.33
CA TYR A 467 -41.57 0.78 18.87
C TYR A 467 -41.88 -0.67 19.28
N ILE A 468 -41.53 -1.67 18.46
CA ILE A 468 -41.72 -3.09 18.79
C ILE A 468 -40.96 -3.45 20.07
N ILE A 469 -39.70 -3.01 20.20
CA ILE A 469 -38.89 -3.24 21.41
C ILE A 469 -39.55 -2.63 22.64
N LEU A 470 -40.06 -1.40 22.53
CA LEU A 470 -40.81 -0.75 23.60
C LEU A 470 -42.11 -1.51 23.94
N ALA A 471 -42.84 -1.98 22.92
CA ALA A 471 -44.12 -2.66 23.08
C ALA A 471 -43.98 -4.03 23.76
N VAL A 472 -42.93 -4.79 23.44
CA VAL A 472 -42.65 -6.10 24.05
C VAL A 472 -42.31 -5.95 25.54
N ASN A 473 -41.57 -4.89 25.91
CA ASN A 473 -41.19 -4.62 27.31
C ASN A 473 -42.27 -3.88 28.12
N LYS A 474 -43.37 -3.46 27.49
CA LYS A 474 -44.45 -2.71 28.15
C LYS A 474 -45.12 -3.48 29.30
N LYS A 475 -45.08 -4.82 29.28
CA LYS A 475 -45.68 -5.67 30.33
C LYS A 475 -44.82 -5.82 31.58
N SER A 476 -43.52 -5.55 31.51
CA SER A 476 -42.59 -5.76 32.61
C SER A 476 -42.23 -4.48 33.35
N ILE A 477 -42.50 -3.29 32.79
CA ILE A 477 -42.10 -2.02 33.40
C ILE A 477 -43.13 -0.89 33.17
N ASP A 478 -43.68 -0.35 34.26
CA ASP A 478 -44.57 0.81 34.28
C ASP A 478 -43.78 2.13 34.12
N TRP A 479 -43.30 2.39 32.91
CA TRP A 479 -42.65 3.65 32.58
C TRP A 479 -43.64 4.78 32.31
N SER A 480 -43.32 5.98 32.77
CA SER A 480 -44.07 7.20 32.40
C SER A 480 -43.97 7.46 30.89
N VAL A 481 -44.95 8.19 30.34
CA VAL A 481 -44.96 8.56 28.90
C VAL A 481 -43.66 9.26 28.47
N SER A 482 -43.09 10.12 29.31
CA SER A 482 -41.82 10.81 29.03
C SER A 482 -40.66 9.82 28.86
N VAL A 483 -40.54 8.85 29.77
CA VAL A 483 -39.49 7.81 29.71
C VAL A 483 -39.68 6.93 28.49
N LYS A 484 -40.92 6.53 28.18
CA LYS A 484 -41.25 5.76 26.96
C LYS A 484 -40.83 6.50 25.68
N LEU A 485 -41.10 7.80 25.60
CA LEU A 485 -40.73 8.63 24.46
C LEU A 485 -39.21 8.80 24.34
N SER A 486 -38.51 9.10 25.44
CA SER A 486 -37.05 9.19 25.47
C SER A 486 -36.38 7.87 25.10
N TYR A 487 -36.90 6.74 25.59
CA TYR A 487 -36.41 5.41 25.22
C TYR A 487 -36.59 5.13 23.72
N PHE A 488 -37.79 5.39 23.19
CA PHE A 488 -38.06 5.22 21.76
C PHE A 488 -37.09 6.02 20.89
N ILE A 489 -36.89 7.31 21.20
CA ILE A 489 -35.98 8.16 20.45
C ILE A 489 -34.53 7.71 20.63
N GLY A 490 -34.12 7.38 21.85
CA GLY A 490 -32.76 6.91 22.13
C GLY A 490 -32.40 5.63 21.37
N VAL A 491 -33.30 4.64 21.36
CA VAL A 491 -33.09 3.40 20.61
C VAL A 491 -33.08 3.66 19.09
N HIS A 492 -33.98 4.53 18.60
CA HIS A 492 -34.01 4.93 17.19
C HIS A 492 -32.70 5.58 16.74
N LEU A 493 -32.24 6.58 17.50
CA LEU A 493 -30.97 7.27 17.24
C LEU A 493 -29.78 6.33 17.33
N LEU A 494 -29.81 5.37 18.25
CA LEU A 494 -28.76 4.37 18.38
C LEU A 494 -28.70 3.48 17.12
N PHE A 495 -29.84 3.04 16.57
CA PHE A 495 -29.82 2.31 15.29
C PHE A 495 -29.23 3.14 14.16
N ILE A 496 -29.65 4.40 14.02
CA ILE A 496 -29.06 5.31 13.03
C ILE A 496 -27.54 5.44 13.23
N THR A 497 -27.10 5.59 14.47
CA THR A 497 -25.70 5.74 14.85
C THR A 497 -24.87 4.50 14.48
N VAL A 498 -25.38 3.30 14.75
CA VAL A 498 -24.66 2.05 14.48
C VAL A 498 -24.60 1.71 13.00
N PHE A 499 -25.69 1.94 12.25
CA PHE A 499 -25.77 1.56 10.84
C PHE A 499 -25.22 2.62 9.89
N PHE A 500 -25.44 3.91 10.16
CA PHE A 500 -25.00 4.98 9.27
C PHE A 500 -23.80 5.76 9.81
N GLY A 501 -23.65 5.82 11.13
CA GLY A 501 -22.53 6.56 11.73
C GLY A 501 -21.13 6.11 11.34
N PRO A 502 -20.85 4.82 11.07
CA PRO A 502 -19.56 4.37 10.56
C PRO A 502 -19.09 5.07 9.29
N TYR A 503 -20.02 5.57 8.47
CA TYR A 503 -19.77 6.09 7.12
C TYR A 503 -19.74 7.63 7.04
N LEU A 504 -19.81 8.32 8.18
CA LEU A 504 -19.95 9.78 8.21
C LEU A 504 -18.66 10.54 7.80
N LEU A 505 -17.49 9.88 7.83
CA LEU A 505 -16.17 10.45 7.50
C LEU A 505 -15.22 9.45 6.83
#